data_AF-C0W3R2-F1
#
_entry.id   AF-C0W3R2-F1
#
_cell.length_a   1.000
_cell.length_b   1.000
_cell.length_c   1.000
_cell.angle_alpha   90.00
_cell.angle_beta   90.00
_cell.angle_gamma   90.00
#
_symmetry.space_group_name_H-M   'P 1'
#
loop_
_entity.id
_entity.type
_entity.pdbx_description
1 polymer ?
#
loop_
_entity_poly.entity_id
_entity_poly.type
_entity_poly.pdbx_seq_one_letter_code
_entity_poly.pdbx_strand_id
1 'polypeptide(L)'
;MTTAVVEALTDRELGLLRQASTDPLLTEQVLGRLWPRDRLVLPRQRMHALRPALLPSVVLTGAGALWVHAGGTPPQVIVVASPERCGHTPRTLTRRVRLPAVDVTDIAGQRCTTLERTVVDLARTAPALQAVQAVLCAMARGTRRAALLAALERCRGSCGVGRPRARAIIHAVYDAPPA
;
A
#
# COMPACT_ATOMS: atom_id res chain seq x y z
N MET A 1 2.41 8.19 -44.34
CA MET A 1 2.63 7.15 -43.32
C MET A 1 4.11 7.17 -42.97
N THR A 2 4.47 7.69 -41.80
CA THR A 2 5.88 7.79 -41.37
C THR A 2 6.25 6.46 -40.72
N THR A 3 7.00 5.64 -41.44
CA THR A 3 7.52 4.36 -40.95
C THR A 3 8.48 4.66 -39.80
N ALA A 4 8.13 4.25 -38.58
CA ALA A 4 9.05 4.32 -37.46
C ALA A 4 10.18 3.32 -37.72
N VAL A 5 11.36 3.83 -38.05
CA VAL A 5 12.57 3.02 -38.13
C VAL A 5 12.98 2.67 -36.71
N VAL A 6 12.87 1.38 -36.36
CA VAL A 6 13.40 0.85 -35.09
C VAL A 6 14.84 0.42 -35.36
N GLU A 7 15.76 1.39 -35.26
CA GLU A 7 17.21 1.12 -35.26
C GLU A 7 17.70 0.75 -33.85
N ALA A 8 18.83 0.04 -33.78
CA ALA A 8 19.46 -0.31 -32.52
C ALA A 8 20.05 0.94 -31.86
N LEU A 9 19.80 1.11 -30.56
CA LEU A 9 20.39 2.19 -29.78
C LEU A 9 21.91 2.07 -29.75
N THR A 10 22.60 3.19 -29.89
CA THR A 10 24.05 3.29 -29.71
C THR A 10 24.44 3.09 -28.25
N ASP A 11 25.72 2.76 -27.99
CA ASP A 11 26.24 2.63 -26.61
C ASP A 11 26.05 3.90 -25.78
N ARG A 12 26.11 5.07 -26.42
CA ARG A 12 25.87 6.36 -25.77
C ARG A 12 24.41 6.50 -25.35
N GLU A 13 23.47 6.15 -26.21
CA GLU A 13 22.03 6.18 -25.89
C GLU A 13 21.67 5.14 -24.83
N LEU A 14 22.26 3.95 -24.90
CA LEU A 14 22.18 2.94 -23.84
C LEU A 14 22.74 3.44 -22.51
N GLY A 15 23.87 4.16 -22.53
CA GLY A 15 24.46 4.79 -21.35
C GLY A 15 23.53 5.83 -20.71
N LEU A 16 22.92 6.69 -21.53
CA LEU A 16 21.93 7.68 -21.09
C LEU A 16 20.69 7.03 -20.49
N LEU A 17 20.17 5.95 -21.08
CA LEU A 17 19.05 5.19 -20.53
C LEU A 17 19.40 4.54 -19.18
N ARG A 18 20.63 4.03 -19.01
CA ARG A 18 21.10 3.50 -17.71
C ARG A 18 21.18 4.60 -16.65
N GLN A 19 21.71 5.78 -16.97
CA GLN A 19 21.71 6.91 -16.03
C GLN A 19 20.30 7.39 -15.70
N ALA A 20 19.41 7.51 -16.71
CA ALA A 20 18.01 7.85 -16.51
C ALA A 20 17.27 6.78 -15.67
N SER A 21 17.65 5.50 -15.76
CA SER A 21 17.10 4.43 -14.92
C SER A 21 17.52 4.51 -13.45
N THR A 22 18.42 5.44 -13.10
CA THR A 22 18.77 5.80 -11.72
C THR A 22 18.28 7.19 -11.32
N ASP A 23 17.59 7.91 -12.22
CA ASP A 23 17.03 9.22 -11.92
C ASP A 23 15.88 9.08 -10.90
N PRO A 24 15.95 9.76 -9.74
CA PRO A 24 14.90 9.71 -8.72
C PRO A 24 13.57 10.33 -9.17
N LEU A 25 13.55 11.10 -10.27
CA LEU A 25 12.32 11.60 -10.88
C LEU A 25 11.60 10.52 -11.71
N LEU A 26 12.35 9.59 -12.29
CA LEU A 26 11.84 8.54 -13.18
C LEU A 26 11.65 7.20 -12.46
N THR A 27 12.37 6.99 -11.36
CA THR A 27 12.38 5.73 -10.64
C THR A 27 12.01 5.87 -9.18
N GLU A 28 11.61 4.74 -8.60
CA GLU A 28 11.17 4.66 -7.23
C GLU A 28 11.64 3.34 -6.62
N GLN A 29 12.19 3.40 -5.41
CA GLN A 29 12.73 2.21 -4.75
C GLN A 29 11.61 1.49 -3.99
N VAL A 30 11.32 0.26 -4.36
CA VAL A 30 10.32 -0.61 -3.72
C VAL A 30 11.03 -1.86 -3.22
N LEU A 31 11.00 -2.11 -1.91
CA LEU A 31 11.71 -3.23 -1.30
C LEU A 31 13.18 -3.32 -1.77
N GLY A 32 13.84 -2.16 -1.89
CA GLY A 32 15.25 -2.04 -2.29
C GLY A 32 15.53 -2.28 -3.78
N ARG A 33 14.50 -2.47 -4.60
CA ARG A 33 14.64 -2.57 -6.07
C ARG A 33 14.16 -1.28 -6.70
N LEU A 34 14.86 -0.79 -7.73
CA LEU A 34 14.40 0.36 -8.51
C LEU A 34 13.31 -0.08 -9.50
N TRP A 35 12.22 0.68 -9.53
CA TRP A 35 11.09 0.50 -10.42
C TRP A 35 10.82 1.80 -11.18
N PRO A 36 10.51 1.75 -12.48
CA PRO A 36 10.02 2.93 -13.20
C PRO A 36 8.69 3.41 -12.59
N ARG A 37 8.58 4.72 -12.34
CA ARG A 37 7.40 5.32 -11.68
C ARG A 37 6.11 5.17 -12.49
N ASP A 38 6.20 5.24 -13.81
CA ASP A 38 5.10 5.00 -14.75
C ASP A 38 4.55 3.55 -14.67
N ARG A 39 5.37 2.62 -14.17
CA ARG A 39 4.96 1.23 -13.87
C ARG A 39 4.34 1.07 -12.49
N LEU A 40 4.13 2.13 -11.71
CA LEU A 40 3.58 2.06 -10.35
C LEU A 40 2.30 2.90 -10.15
N VAL A 41 1.66 3.31 -11.24
CA VAL A 41 0.48 4.21 -11.23
C VAL A 41 -0.76 3.51 -10.67
N LEU A 42 -0.96 2.23 -11.01
CA LEU A 42 -2.17 1.49 -10.69
C LEU A 42 -1.95 0.49 -9.53
N PRO A 43 -2.98 0.20 -8.72
CA PRO A 43 -2.87 -0.75 -7.62
C PRO A 43 -2.34 -2.12 -8.03
N ARG A 44 -2.78 -2.65 -9.17
CA ARG A 44 -2.28 -3.93 -9.70
C ARG A 44 -0.78 -3.93 -9.98
N GLN A 45 -0.24 -2.80 -10.43
CA GLN A 45 1.19 -2.71 -10.75
C GLN A 45 2.03 -2.54 -9.48
N ARG A 46 1.54 -1.74 -8.52
CA ARG A 46 2.15 -1.66 -7.18
C ARG A 46 2.15 -3.02 -6.47
N MET A 47 1.05 -3.77 -6.55
CA MET A 47 1.01 -5.13 -6.01
C MET A 47 2.02 -6.05 -6.71
N HIS A 48 2.14 -5.96 -8.04
CA HIS A 48 3.13 -6.72 -8.79
C HIS A 48 4.57 -6.46 -8.28
N ALA A 49 4.90 -5.21 -7.94
CA ALA A 49 6.21 -4.85 -7.39
C ALA A 49 6.48 -5.47 -6.01
N LEU A 50 5.45 -5.77 -5.21
CA LEU A 50 5.58 -6.43 -3.92
C LEU A 50 5.53 -7.96 -4.00
N ARG A 51 4.99 -8.52 -5.09
CA ARG A 51 4.73 -9.95 -5.25
C ARG A 51 5.93 -10.86 -4.95
N PRO A 52 7.18 -10.52 -5.35
CA PRO A 52 8.34 -11.36 -5.02
C PRO A 52 8.60 -11.55 -3.51
N ALA A 53 8.05 -10.69 -2.65
CA ALA A 53 8.18 -10.77 -1.20
C ALA A 53 6.93 -11.34 -0.50
N LEU A 54 5.90 -11.73 -1.26
CA LEU A 54 4.62 -12.20 -0.74
C LEU A 54 4.42 -13.68 -1.05
N LEU A 55 4.05 -14.44 -0.01
CA LEU A 55 3.55 -15.80 -0.19
C LEU A 55 2.07 -15.73 -0.64
N PRO A 56 1.58 -16.69 -1.43
CA PRO A 56 0.16 -16.71 -1.85
C PRO A 56 -0.83 -16.77 -0.68
N SER A 57 -0.44 -17.40 0.44
CA SER A 57 -1.29 -17.61 1.61
C SER A 57 -1.42 -16.39 2.54
N VAL A 58 -0.52 -15.40 2.43
CA VAL A 58 -0.50 -14.25 3.34
C VAL A 58 -1.33 -13.08 2.82
N VAL A 59 -1.85 -12.28 3.74
CA VAL A 59 -2.61 -11.06 3.42
C VAL A 59 -1.71 -9.85 3.65
N LEU A 60 -1.49 -9.02 2.63
CA LEU A 60 -0.78 -7.74 2.77
C LEU A 60 -1.58 -6.76 3.62
N THR A 61 -0.93 -6.09 4.57
CA THR A 61 -1.55 -5.15 5.53
C THR A 61 -0.71 -3.88 5.71
N GLY A 62 -1.24 -2.92 6.48
CA GLY A 62 -0.49 -1.73 6.94
C GLY A 62 -0.03 -0.81 5.81
N ALA A 63 1.12 -0.18 5.96
CA ALA A 63 1.63 0.82 5.02
C ALA A 63 1.83 0.27 3.60
N GLY A 64 2.23 -1.01 3.46
CA GLY A 64 2.35 -1.66 2.14
C GLY A 64 0.99 -1.82 1.46
N ALA A 65 -0.05 -2.20 2.19
CA ALA A 65 -1.41 -2.24 1.66
C ALA A 65 -1.92 -0.85 1.28
N LEU A 66 -1.62 0.17 2.10
CA LEU A 66 -2.01 1.55 1.82
C LEU A 66 -1.34 2.03 0.54
N TRP A 67 -0.05 1.76 0.37
CA TRP A 67 0.68 2.11 -0.83
C TRP A 67 0.11 1.40 -2.07
N VAL A 68 -0.22 0.11 -1.99
CA VAL A 68 -0.89 -0.59 -3.10
C VAL A 68 -2.20 0.12 -3.46
N HIS A 69 -3.06 0.43 -2.50
CA HIS A 69 -4.32 1.11 -2.77
C HIS A 69 -4.10 2.51 -3.32
N ALA A 70 -3.38 3.36 -2.61
CA ALA A 70 -3.39 4.81 -2.78
C ALA A 70 -2.10 5.41 -3.37
N GLY A 71 -1.03 4.65 -3.50
CA GLY A 71 0.29 5.18 -3.85
C GLY A 71 0.94 5.90 -2.66
N GLY A 72 1.75 6.93 -2.94
CA GLY A 72 2.55 7.64 -1.94
C GLY A 72 3.90 6.98 -1.70
N THR A 73 4.45 7.11 -0.49
CA THR A 73 5.80 6.59 -0.17
C THR A 73 5.83 5.06 -0.24
N PRO A 74 6.72 4.47 -1.08
CA PRO A 74 6.82 3.03 -1.19
C PRO A 74 7.38 2.36 0.05
N PRO A 75 6.93 1.13 0.35
CA PRO A 75 7.46 0.37 1.46
C PRO A 75 8.87 -0.16 1.16
N GLN A 76 9.76 -0.05 2.16
CA GLN A 76 11.02 -0.81 2.19
C GLN A 76 10.89 -2.13 2.97
N VAL A 77 9.86 -2.21 3.82
CA VAL A 77 9.43 -3.38 4.59
C VAL A 77 7.91 -3.47 4.48
N ILE A 78 7.38 -4.67 4.28
CA ILE A 78 5.94 -4.95 4.23
C ILE A 78 5.48 -5.70 5.48
N VAL A 79 4.23 -5.47 5.87
CA VAL A 79 3.59 -6.19 6.98
C VAL A 79 2.51 -7.10 6.43
N VAL A 80 2.58 -8.38 6.77
CA VAL A 80 1.62 -9.39 6.32
C VAL A 80 0.91 -10.03 7.50
N ALA A 81 -0.35 -10.41 7.30
CA ALA A 81 -1.14 -11.19 8.23
C ALA A 81 -1.23 -12.64 7.76
N SER A 82 -0.99 -13.56 8.69
CA SER A 82 -1.15 -15.00 8.48
C SER A 82 -1.66 -15.67 9.75
N PRO A 83 -2.61 -16.62 9.66
CA PRO A 83 -2.98 -17.44 10.82
C PRO A 83 -1.86 -18.42 11.20
N GLU A 84 -1.07 -18.84 10.21
CA GLU A 84 -0.01 -19.84 10.35
C GLU A 84 1.36 -19.18 10.49
N ARG A 85 2.32 -19.94 11.03
CA ARG A 85 3.71 -19.50 11.03
C ARG A 85 4.21 -19.62 9.58
N CYS A 86 4.44 -18.48 8.94
CA CYS A 86 5.09 -18.40 7.65
C CYS A 86 6.56 -17.98 7.82
N GLY A 87 7.39 -18.36 6.85
CA GLY A 87 8.81 -18.02 6.83
C GLY A 87 9.05 -16.52 6.94
N HIS A 88 10.19 -16.16 7.53
CA HIS A 88 10.64 -14.78 7.61
C HIS A 88 11.46 -14.43 6.37
N THR A 89 11.22 -13.26 5.79
CA THR A 89 12.14 -12.65 4.83
C THR A 89 12.61 -11.31 5.39
N PRO A 90 13.82 -10.82 5.06
CA PRO A 90 14.37 -9.60 5.64
C PRO A 90 13.49 -8.35 5.48
N ARG A 91 12.57 -8.36 4.51
CA ARG A 91 11.69 -7.23 4.19
C ARG A 91 10.22 -7.50 4.52
N THR A 92 9.91 -8.57 5.26
CA THR A 92 8.54 -8.94 5.62
C THR A 92 8.40 -9.17 7.11
N LEU A 93 7.50 -8.40 7.73
CA LEU A 93 7.07 -8.58 9.11
C LEU A 93 5.73 -9.33 9.14
N THR A 94 5.68 -10.44 9.87
CA THR A 94 4.49 -11.27 9.97
C THR A 94 3.72 -10.99 11.26
N ARG A 95 2.44 -10.69 11.14
CA ARG A 95 1.48 -10.65 12.25
C ARG A 95 0.65 -11.92 12.25
N ARG A 96 0.64 -12.62 13.38
CA ARG A 96 -0.16 -13.84 13.53
C ARG A 96 -1.62 -13.50 13.82
N VAL A 97 -2.44 -13.42 12.76
CA VAL A 97 -3.85 -13.05 12.87
C VAL A 97 -4.65 -13.61 11.71
N ARG A 98 -5.88 -14.06 11.99
CA ARG A 98 -6.88 -14.38 10.97
C ARG A 98 -7.73 -13.14 10.72
N LEU A 99 -7.66 -12.60 9.50
CA LEU A 99 -8.51 -11.48 9.10
C LEU A 99 -9.88 -11.99 8.62
N PRO A 100 -11.00 -11.31 8.97
CA PRO A 100 -12.31 -11.61 8.41
C PRO A 100 -12.32 -11.46 6.89
N ALA A 101 -13.06 -12.31 6.17
CA ALA A 101 -13.12 -12.27 4.71
C ALA A 101 -13.58 -10.90 4.17
N VAL A 102 -14.52 -10.24 4.86
CA VAL A 102 -15.03 -8.90 4.49
C VAL A 102 -13.96 -7.80 4.55
N ASP A 103 -12.87 -8.02 5.28
CA ASP A 103 -11.76 -7.07 5.43
C ASP A 103 -10.59 -7.39 4.48
N VAL A 104 -10.76 -8.38 3.59
CA VAL A 104 -9.74 -8.84 2.63
C VAL A 104 -10.27 -8.72 1.21
N THR A 105 -9.43 -8.21 0.31
CA THR A 105 -9.65 -8.14 -1.13
C THR A 105 -8.51 -8.83 -1.87
N ASP A 106 -8.76 -9.23 -3.11
CA ASP A 106 -7.72 -9.63 -4.04
C ASP A 106 -7.28 -8.44 -4.89
N ILE A 107 -5.97 -8.30 -5.11
CA ILE A 107 -5.41 -7.37 -6.10
C ILE A 107 -4.35 -8.16 -6.87
N ALA A 108 -4.54 -8.32 -8.18
CA ALA A 108 -3.60 -9.03 -9.05
C ALA A 108 -3.23 -10.45 -8.56
N GLY A 109 -4.20 -11.19 -8.00
CA GLY A 109 -4.02 -12.55 -7.50
C GLY A 109 -3.32 -12.63 -6.14
N GLN A 110 -3.13 -11.50 -5.45
CA GLN A 110 -2.54 -11.43 -4.13
C GLN A 110 -3.53 -10.82 -3.12
N ARG A 111 -3.66 -11.49 -1.98
CA ARG A 111 -4.55 -11.04 -0.90
C ARG A 111 -4.01 -9.79 -0.21
N CYS A 112 -4.89 -8.83 0.02
CA CYS A 112 -4.60 -7.55 0.66
C CYS A 112 -5.77 -7.15 1.57
N THR A 113 -5.55 -6.42 2.65
CA THR A 113 -6.66 -5.77 3.37
C THR A 113 -7.41 -4.81 2.46
N THR A 114 -8.72 -4.66 2.63
CA THR A 114 -9.50 -3.58 1.99
C THR A 114 -8.93 -2.22 2.37
N LEU A 115 -9.16 -1.19 1.56
CA LEU A 115 -8.68 0.17 1.84
C LEU A 115 -9.19 0.65 3.20
N GLU A 116 -10.48 0.44 3.48
CA GLU A 116 -11.10 0.82 4.75
C GLU A 116 -10.43 0.13 5.93
N ARG A 117 -10.17 -1.18 5.80
CA ARG A 117 -9.49 -1.94 6.86
C ARG A 117 -8.06 -1.44 7.07
N THR A 118 -7.31 -1.24 5.99
CA THR A 118 -5.93 -0.72 6.05
C THR A 118 -5.88 0.61 6.79
N VAL A 119 -6.76 1.54 6.40
CA VAL A 119 -6.83 2.89 6.97
C VAL A 119 -7.18 2.84 8.45
N VAL A 120 -8.16 2.02 8.82
CA VAL A 120 -8.55 1.82 10.22
C VAL A 120 -7.41 1.22 11.04
N ASP A 121 -6.71 0.20 10.56
CA ASP A 121 -5.60 -0.41 11.30
C ASP A 121 -4.44 0.58 11.52
N LEU A 122 -4.14 1.40 10.51
CA LEU A 122 -3.15 2.48 10.62
C LEU A 122 -3.62 3.58 11.59
N ALA A 123 -4.86 4.06 11.46
CA ALA A 123 -5.41 5.10 12.32
C ALA A 123 -5.43 4.69 13.81
N ARG A 124 -5.61 3.40 14.08
CA ARG A 124 -5.63 2.86 15.44
C ARG A 124 -4.25 2.86 16.10
N THR A 125 -3.19 2.51 15.35
CA THR A 125 -1.91 2.08 15.97
C THR A 125 -0.64 2.64 15.34
N ALA A 126 -0.68 3.19 14.13
CA ALA A 126 0.49 3.78 13.49
C ALA A 126 0.89 5.12 14.15
N PRO A 127 2.10 5.65 13.88
CA PRO A 127 2.46 7.02 14.24
C PRO A 127 1.43 8.05 13.72
N ALA A 128 1.27 9.17 14.42
CA ALA A 128 0.21 10.14 14.16
C ALA A 128 0.18 10.65 12.71
N LEU A 129 1.33 10.96 12.13
CA LEU A 129 1.44 11.39 10.73
C LEU A 129 0.89 10.33 9.76
N GLN A 130 1.31 9.07 9.90
CA GLN A 130 0.85 7.97 9.05
C GLN A 130 -0.65 7.69 9.23
N ALA A 131 -1.15 7.82 10.45
CA ALA A 131 -2.57 7.66 10.75
C ALA A 131 -3.43 8.71 10.01
N VAL A 132 -3.03 9.99 10.08
CA VAL A 132 -3.73 11.09 9.39
C VAL A 132 -3.61 10.95 7.88
N GLN A 133 -2.40 10.67 7.36
CA GLN A 133 -2.16 10.45 5.93
C GLN A 133 -3.03 9.33 5.37
N ALA A 134 -3.16 8.21 6.09
CA ALA A 134 -4.02 7.10 5.65
C ALA A 134 -5.49 7.54 5.47
N VAL A 135 -6.02 8.32 6.42
CA VAL A 135 -7.40 8.82 6.37
C VAL A 135 -7.58 9.83 5.23
N LEU A 136 -6.62 10.74 5.02
CA LEU A 136 -6.63 11.67 3.89
C LEU A 136 -6.55 10.93 2.54
N CYS A 137 -5.71 9.90 2.41
CA CYS A 137 -5.65 9.07 1.22
C CYS A 137 -6.98 8.35 0.93
N ALA A 138 -7.67 7.88 1.96
CA ALA A 138 -8.99 7.27 1.81
C ALA A 138 -10.01 8.29 1.28
N MET A 139 -10.04 9.49 1.88
CA MET A 139 -10.91 10.58 1.47
C MET A 139 -10.65 11.00 0.03
N ALA A 140 -9.39 11.20 -0.36
CA ALA A 140 -9.00 11.56 -1.73
C ALA A 140 -9.41 10.50 -2.77
N ARG A 141 -9.63 9.25 -2.34
CA ARG A 141 -10.13 8.15 -3.18
C ARG A 141 -11.66 7.99 -3.14
N GLY A 142 -12.37 8.92 -2.50
CA GLY A 142 -13.83 8.91 -2.39
C GLY A 142 -14.39 7.91 -1.38
N THR A 143 -13.55 7.34 -0.49
CA THR A 143 -14.06 6.55 0.63
C THR A 143 -14.94 7.43 1.51
N ARG A 144 -16.10 6.92 1.94
CA ARG A 144 -17.01 7.66 2.83
C ARG A 144 -16.63 7.42 4.29
N ARG A 145 -16.81 8.44 5.14
CA ARG A 145 -16.65 8.33 6.61
C ARG A 145 -17.37 7.11 7.17
N ALA A 146 -18.62 6.88 6.75
CA ALA A 146 -19.43 5.74 7.20
C ALA A 146 -18.79 4.38 6.90
N ALA A 147 -18.09 4.23 5.78
CA ALA A 147 -17.40 2.99 5.42
C ALA A 147 -16.20 2.72 6.34
N LEU A 148 -15.43 3.77 6.67
CA LEU A 148 -14.33 3.67 7.65
C LEU A 148 -14.85 3.33 9.05
N LEU A 149 -15.95 3.96 9.48
CA LEU A 149 -16.57 3.66 10.77
C LEU A 149 -17.13 2.23 10.81
N ALA A 150 -17.73 1.73 9.73
CA ALA A 150 -18.18 0.35 9.63
C ALA A 150 -17.01 -0.65 9.73
N ALA A 151 -15.88 -0.38 9.07
CA ALA A 151 -14.67 -1.19 9.22
C ALA A 151 -14.11 -1.13 10.65
N LEU A 152 -14.16 0.05 11.30
CA LEU A 152 -13.76 0.23 12.69
C LEU A 152 -14.65 -0.55 13.67
N GLU A 153 -15.94 -0.70 13.39
CA GLU A 153 -16.83 -1.51 14.23
C GLU A 153 -16.48 -3.01 14.22
N ARG A 154 -15.90 -3.49 13.13
CA ARG A 154 -15.43 -4.88 12.99
C ARG A 154 -14.13 -5.17 13.75
N CYS A 155 -13.44 -4.14 14.23
CA CYS A 155 -12.24 -4.27 15.05
C CYS A 155 -12.59 -4.73 16.48
N ARG A 156 -12.45 -6.02 16.80
CA ARG A 156 -12.78 -6.60 18.12
C ARG A 156 -11.58 -7.28 18.80
N GLY A 157 -11.66 -7.49 20.11
CA GLY A 157 -10.58 -8.14 20.88
C GLY A 157 -9.27 -7.35 20.85
N SER A 158 -8.14 -8.01 20.58
CA SER A 158 -6.83 -7.33 20.46
C SER A 158 -6.78 -6.32 19.32
N CYS A 159 -7.58 -6.53 18.26
CA CYS A 159 -7.76 -5.52 17.24
C CYS A 159 -8.77 -4.43 17.63
N GLY A 160 -9.28 -4.37 18.86
CA GLY A 160 -10.03 -3.22 19.38
C GLY A 160 -9.15 -2.08 19.90
N VAL A 161 -7.87 -2.35 20.17
CA VAL A 161 -6.93 -1.35 20.69
C VAL A 161 -6.79 -0.19 19.71
N GLY A 162 -6.90 1.04 20.23
CA GLY A 162 -6.81 2.27 19.45
C GLY A 162 -8.10 2.70 18.74
N ARG A 163 -9.25 2.03 18.98
CA ARG A 163 -10.53 2.41 18.36
C ARG A 163 -10.97 3.85 18.66
N PRO A 164 -10.92 4.35 19.91
CA PRO A 164 -11.28 5.74 20.19
C PRO A 164 -10.40 6.74 19.42
N ARG A 165 -9.09 6.46 19.37
CA ARG A 165 -8.12 7.24 18.61
C ARG A 165 -8.46 7.27 17.11
N ALA A 166 -8.68 6.12 16.50
CA ALA A 166 -9.01 6.06 15.07
C ALA A 166 -10.33 6.77 14.76
N ARG A 167 -11.35 6.62 15.61
CA ARG A 167 -12.62 7.34 15.49
C ARG A 167 -12.39 8.86 15.52
N ALA A 168 -11.62 9.35 16.49
CA ALA A 168 -11.31 10.77 16.60
C ALA A 168 -10.61 11.32 15.36
N ILE A 169 -9.60 10.60 14.82
CA ILE A 169 -8.90 11.01 13.60
C ILE A 169 -9.84 11.02 12.39
N ILE A 170 -10.69 9.98 12.24
CA ILE A 170 -11.65 9.90 11.13
C ILE A 170 -12.62 11.09 11.18
N HIS A 171 -13.17 11.43 12.34
CA HIS A 171 -14.02 12.60 12.49
C HIS A 171 -13.26 13.89 12.17
N ALA A 172 -12.11 14.11 12.81
CA ALA A 172 -11.33 15.33 12.62
C ALA A 172 -10.99 15.60 11.15
N VAL A 173 -10.67 14.56 10.38
CA VAL A 173 -10.36 14.72 8.94
C VAL A 173 -11.61 14.99 8.11
N TYR A 174 -12.71 14.25 8.32
CA TYR A 174 -13.93 14.38 7.51
C TYR A 174 -14.83 15.56 7.87
N ASP A 175 -14.70 16.06 9.09
CA ASP A 175 -15.48 17.17 9.61
C ASP A 175 -14.67 18.49 9.52
N ALA A 176 -13.42 18.43 9.04
CA ALA A 176 -12.62 19.62 8.73
C ALA A 176 -13.24 20.41 7.57
N PRO A 177 -13.29 21.74 7.63
CA PRO A 177 -13.72 22.56 6.52
C PRO A 177 -12.81 22.35 5.30
N PRO A 178 -13.33 22.48 4.06
CA PRO A 178 -12.49 22.49 2.88
C PRO A 178 -11.45 23.62 2.99
N ALA A 179 -10.20 23.29 2.67
CA ALA A 179 -9.09 24.25 2.61
C ALA A 179 -9.25 25.21 1.42
#